data_AF-A0A383BAU1-F1
#
_entry.id   AF-A0A383BAU1-F1
#
_cell.length_a   1.000
_cell.length_b   1.000
_cell.length_c   1.000
_cell.angle_alpha   90.00
_cell.angle_beta   90.00
_cell.angle_gamma   90.00
#
_symmetry.space_group_name_H-M   'P 1'
#
loop_
_entity.id
_entity.type
_entity.pdbx_description
1 polymer ?
#
loop_
_entity_poly.entity_id
_entity_poly.type
_entity_poly.pdbx_seq_one_letter_code
_entity_poly.pdbx_strand_id
1 'polypeptide(L)'
;MPEANERIAGDGYSLFSLFIMLGLFKGILQSLAGPAPNFDMQRILAARTPSEAAKMSGFVSIVLLFPRYMMVTGLTVLALVYLTPALKQMNSAADFEQILPLTLANFIPSGLLGLIIAGLLATFMSTFAATSNAAPAYVVNDIYKRYINPDIPERKALKLSYLVSVLFVVCGSLLGLFVPSLNSMVMWLVSALYGGYTAANVLKWYWWRFNGIAFFCGMTAGIILSVFLMLTDIQPFYAFPFLFGFC
;
A
#
# COMPACT_ATOMS: atom_id res chain seq x y z
N MET A 1 21.74 -7.85 17.94
CA MET A 1 21.73 -8.62 16.67
C MET A 1 22.35 -7.74 15.59
N PRO A 2 23.63 -7.93 15.25
CA PRO A 2 24.31 -7.11 14.24
C PRO A 2 23.59 -7.12 12.88
N GLU A 3 23.15 -8.30 12.45
CA GLU A 3 22.41 -8.52 11.19
C GLU A 3 21.09 -7.73 11.13
N ALA A 4 20.36 -7.63 12.25
CA ALA A 4 19.14 -6.82 12.31
C ALA A 4 19.46 -5.33 12.16
N ASN A 5 20.55 -4.85 12.77
CA ASN A 5 20.98 -3.46 12.64
C ASN A 5 21.48 -3.16 11.22
N GLU A 6 22.19 -4.10 10.59
CA GLU A 6 22.61 -4.01 9.19
C GLU A 6 21.41 -3.98 8.24
N ARG A 7 20.37 -4.80 8.48
CA ARG A 7 19.15 -4.78 7.68
C ARG A 7 18.36 -3.49 7.86
N ILE A 8 18.21 -3.02 9.11
CA ILE A 8 17.56 -1.73 9.43
C ILE A 8 18.29 -0.57 8.72
N ALA A 9 19.63 -0.57 8.76
CA ALA A 9 20.45 0.43 8.06
C ALA A 9 20.32 0.28 6.54
N GLY A 10 20.37 -0.95 6.01
CA GLY A 10 20.21 -1.28 4.61
C GLY A 10 18.82 -1.03 4.04
N ASP A 11 17.80 -0.92 4.90
CA ASP A 11 16.42 -0.54 4.53
C ASP A 11 16.17 0.98 4.68
N GLY A 12 17.14 1.74 5.22
CA GLY A 12 17.03 3.21 5.36
C GLY A 12 16.36 3.70 6.63
N TYR A 13 16.08 2.80 7.57
CA TYR A 13 15.38 3.10 8.81
C TYR A 13 16.36 3.61 9.88
N SER A 14 16.95 4.80 9.68
CA SER A 14 17.60 5.54 10.77
C SER A 14 16.55 6.30 11.60
N LEU A 15 16.75 6.46 12.92
CA LEU A 15 15.79 7.19 13.78
C LEU A 15 15.50 8.62 13.26
N PHE A 16 16.50 9.27 12.69
CA PHE A 16 16.39 10.60 12.10
C PHE A 16 15.59 10.60 10.78
N SER A 17 15.87 9.65 9.87
CA SER A 17 15.10 9.50 8.63
C SER A 17 13.65 9.07 8.90
N LEU A 18 13.41 8.21 9.90
CA LEU A 18 12.07 7.80 10.32
C LEU A 18 11.22 8.98 10.79
N PHE A 19 11.76 9.85 11.66
CA PHE A 19 10.97 10.95 12.21
C PHE A 19 10.69 12.06 11.19
N ILE A 20 11.72 12.51 10.45
CA ILE A 20 11.58 13.60 9.49
C ILE A 20 10.80 13.14 8.25
N MET A 21 11.06 11.93 7.75
CA MET A 21 10.54 11.51 6.45
C MET A 21 9.13 10.93 6.52
N LEU A 22 8.87 10.01 7.46
CA LEU A 22 7.54 9.41 7.65
C LEU A 22 6.60 10.36 8.40
N GLY A 23 7.09 11.05 9.43
CA GLY A 23 6.28 11.91 10.28
C GLY A 23 5.97 13.26 9.65
N LEU A 24 7.00 14.00 9.25
CA LEU A 24 6.87 15.43 8.91
C LEU A 24 6.47 15.67 7.45
N PHE A 25 7.16 15.03 6.49
CA PHE A 25 6.84 15.25 5.08
C PHE A 25 5.73 14.32 4.60
N LYS A 26 5.93 13.00 4.67
CA LYS A 26 4.98 12.06 4.09
C LYS A 26 3.64 12.05 4.84
N GLY A 27 3.65 11.94 6.17
CA GLY A 27 2.43 11.86 6.98
C GLY A 27 1.54 13.10 6.86
N ILE A 28 2.12 14.29 6.99
CA ILE A 28 1.38 15.56 6.89
C ILE A 28 0.87 15.76 5.46
N LEU A 29 1.73 15.65 4.44
CA LEU A 29 1.32 15.88 3.05
C LEU A 29 0.26 14.87 2.58
N GLN A 30 0.37 13.60 2.99
CA GLN A 30 -0.66 12.61 2.68
C GLN A 30 -2.00 12.91 3.38
N SER A 31 -1.96 13.46 4.60
CA SER A 31 -3.19 13.89 5.29
C SER A 31 -3.85 15.08 4.59
N LEU A 32 -3.05 15.98 4.00
CA LEU A 32 -3.51 17.13 3.22
C LEU A 32 -4.03 16.74 1.82
N ALA A 33 -3.61 15.60 1.26
CA ALA A 33 -4.03 15.12 -0.06
C ALA A 33 -5.54 14.78 -0.14
N GLY A 34 -6.23 14.73 1.00
CA GLY A 34 -7.63 14.32 1.09
C GLY A 34 -7.82 12.82 0.84
N PRO A 35 -9.07 12.35 0.76
CA PRO A 35 -9.35 10.93 0.59
C PRO A 35 -8.85 10.45 -0.76
N ALA A 36 -8.19 9.30 -0.78
CA ALA A 36 -7.76 8.71 -2.02
C ALA A 36 -8.96 8.32 -2.89
N PRO A 37 -8.92 8.52 -4.22
CA PRO A 37 -10.02 8.19 -5.13
C PRO A 37 -10.09 6.68 -5.39
N ASN A 38 -10.12 5.90 -4.31
CA ASN A 38 -10.23 4.45 -4.29
C ASN A 38 -11.56 4.05 -3.61
N PHE A 39 -11.71 2.78 -3.29
CA PHE A 39 -12.90 2.25 -2.61
C PHE A 39 -13.19 2.91 -1.26
N ASP A 40 -12.23 3.54 -0.59
CA ASP A 40 -12.47 4.29 0.65
C ASP A 40 -13.22 5.61 0.40
N MET A 41 -12.99 6.28 -0.74
CA MET A 41 -13.80 7.45 -1.12
C MET A 41 -15.28 7.06 -1.27
N GLN A 42 -15.57 5.87 -1.80
CA GLN A 42 -16.96 5.40 -1.93
C GLN A 42 -17.64 5.26 -0.57
N ARG A 43 -16.91 4.82 0.46
CA ARG A 43 -17.43 4.72 1.83
C ARG A 43 -17.73 6.11 2.42
N ILE A 44 -16.87 7.09 2.16
CA ILE A 44 -17.07 8.48 2.60
C ILE A 44 -18.29 9.09 1.90
N LEU A 45 -18.44 8.87 0.59
CA LEU A 45 -19.56 9.38 -0.21
C LEU A 45 -20.90 8.70 0.12
N ALA A 46 -20.88 7.50 0.70
CA ALA A 46 -22.08 6.78 1.14
C ALA A 46 -22.59 7.23 2.51
N ALA A 47 -21.82 8.03 3.26
CA ALA A 47 -22.26 8.58 4.54
C ALA A 47 -23.38 9.61 4.34
N ARG A 48 -24.36 9.66 5.25
CA ARG A 48 -25.54 10.53 5.07
C ARG A 48 -25.20 12.00 5.27
N THR A 49 -24.23 12.30 6.14
CA THR A 49 -23.81 13.67 6.45
C THR A 49 -22.30 13.77 6.53
N PRO A 50 -21.72 14.97 6.30
CA PRO A 50 -20.28 15.20 6.46
C PRO A 50 -19.77 14.88 7.89
N SER A 51 -20.61 15.10 8.91
CA SER A 51 -20.27 14.77 10.30
C SER A 51 -20.13 13.27 10.51
N GLU A 52 -21.02 12.46 9.93
CA GLU A 52 -20.92 11.00 9.98
C GLU A 52 -19.69 10.48 9.24
N ALA A 53 -19.37 11.05 8.06
CA ALA A 53 -18.17 10.70 7.32
C ALA A 53 -16.88 10.98 8.13
N ALA A 54 -16.81 12.15 8.78
CA ALA A 54 -15.67 12.51 9.62
C ALA A 54 -15.53 11.59 10.84
N LYS A 55 -16.65 11.28 11.52
CA LYS A 55 -16.66 10.34 12.65
C LYS A 55 -16.24 8.94 12.22
N MET A 56 -16.74 8.45 11.09
CA MET A 56 -16.33 7.16 10.52
C MET A 56 -14.82 7.13 10.30
N SER A 57 -14.27 8.11 9.58
CA SER A 57 -12.84 8.17 9.24
C SER A 57 -11.95 8.27 10.49
N GLY A 58 -12.35 9.08 11.48
CA GLY A 58 -11.62 9.22 12.73
C GLY A 58 -11.68 7.96 13.61
N PHE A 59 -12.86 7.36 13.73
CA PHE A 59 -13.08 6.18 14.56
C PHE A 59 -12.27 4.97 14.08
N VAL A 60 -12.20 4.75 12.76
CA VAL A 60 -11.37 3.69 12.16
C VAL A 60 -9.91 3.84 12.58
N SER A 61 -9.38 5.05 12.55
CA SER A 61 -7.99 5.31 12.94
C SER A 61 -7.75 5.03 14.42
N ILE A 62 -8.62 5.53 15.30
CA ILE A 62 -8.49 5.33 16.75
C ILE A 62 -8.53 3.84 17.11
N VAL A 63 -9.51 3.12 16.57
CA VAL A 63 -9.73 1.71 16.90
C VAL A 63 -8.66 0.80 16.31
N LEU A 64 -8.14 1.09 15.10
CA LEU A 64 -7.17 0.21 14.45
C LEU A 64 -5.72 0.47 14.85
N LEU A 65 -5.36 1.71 15.21
CA LEU A 65 -3.97 2.03 15.56
C LEU A 65 -3.53 1.29 16.83
N PHE A 66 -4.39 1.20 17.84
CA PHE A 66 -4.04 0.53 19.10
C PHE A 66 -3.73 -0.97 18.91
N PRO A 67 -4.61 -1.81 18.33
CA PRO A 67 -4.30 -3.22 18.04
C PRO A 67 -3.10 -3.37 17.10
N ARG A 68 -2.95 -2.49 16.10
CA ARG A 68 -1.82 -2.52 15.17
C ARG A 68 -0.49 -2.36 15.90
N TYR A 69 -0.34 -1.32 16.71
CA TYR A 69 0.92 -1.08 17.42
C TYR A 69 1.18 -2.11 18.52
N MET A 70 0.14 -2.61 19.20
CA MET A 70 0.30 -3.73 20.13
C MET A 70 0.80 -4.99 19.43
N MET A 71 0.23 -5.34 18.27
CA MET A 71 0.65 -6.50 17.49
C MET A 71 2.10 -6.37 17.03
N VAL A 72 2.48 -5.22 16.45
CA VAL A 72 3.86 -4.98 15.98
C VAL A 72 4.84 -5.07 17.15
N THR A 73 4.53 -4.42 18.28
CA THR A 73 5.38 -4.45 19.47
C THR A 73 5.50 -5.85 20.04
N GLY A 74 4.39 -6.58 20.16
CA GLY A 74 4.35 -7.95 20.66
C GLY A 74 5.17 -8.91 19.80
N LEU A 75 4.98 -8.88 18.48
CA LEU A 75 5.78 -9.67 17.53
C LEU A 75 7.27 -9.33 17.61
N THR A 76 7.61 -8.04 17.76
CA THR A 76 9.01 -7.60 17.88
C THR A 76 9.66 -8.14 19.15
N VAL A 77 8.97 -8.06 20.29
CA VAL A 77 9.46 -8.59 21.57
C VAL A 77 9.62 -10.11 21.49
N LEU A 78 8.64 -10.82 20.95
CA LEU A 78 8.72 -12.28 20.77
C LEU A 78 9.88 -12.68 19.84
N ALA A 79 10.08 -11.92 18.77
CA ALA A 79 11.20 -12.14 17.86
C ALA A 79 12.56 -11.98 18.57
N LEU A 80 12.74 -10.89 19.31
CA LEU A 80 13.99 -10.58 20.02
C LEU A 80 14.29 -11.58 21.15
N VAL A 81 13.27 -12.01 21.89
CA VAL A 81 13.47 -12.89 23.06
C VAL A 81 13.58 -14.34 22.66
N TYR A 82 12.70 -14.83 21.77
CA TYR A 82 12.54 -16.26 21.53
C TYR A 82 12.97 -16.73 20.14
N LEU A 83 12.86 -15.87 19.11
CA LEU A 83 13.23 -16.26 17.74
C LEU A 83 14.67 -15.92 17.37
N THR A 84 15.38 -15.16 18.22
CA THR A 84 16.79 -14.80 17.99
C THR A 84 17.69 -15.99 17.63
N PRO A 85 17.65 -17.16 18.30
CA PRO A 85 18.48 -18.29 17.92
C PRO A 85 18.14 -18.84 16.52
N ALA A 86 16.85 -18.92 16.17
CA ALA A 86 16.40 -19.38 14.86
C ALA A 86 16.79 -18.38 13.75
N LEU A 87 16.64 -17.08 14.01
CA LEU A 87 17.04 -16.01 13.09
C LEU A 87 18.56 -15.97 12.88
N LYS A 88 19.37 -16.18 13.93
CA LYS A 88 20.83 -16.28 13.81
C LYS A 88 21.29 -17.47 12.96
N GLN A 89 20.57 -18.59 13.00
CA GLN A 89 20.92 -19.75 12.15
C GLN A 89 20.74 -19.46 10.66
N MET A 90 19.93 -18.45 10.32
CA MET A 90 19.73 -18.00 8.93
C MET A 90 20.84 -17.05 8.45
N ASN A 91 21.76 -16.60 9.32
CA ASN A 91 22.87 -15.69 9.03
C ASN A 91 22.45 -14.49 8.14
N SER A 92 23.23 -14.17 7.10
CA SER A 92 22.96 -13.10 6.11
C SER A 92 21.69 -13.30 5.27
N ALA A 93 21.00 -14.44 5.39
CA ALA A 93 19.74 -14.75 4.74
C ALA A 93 18.55 -14.73 5.72
N ALA A 94 18.69 -14.08 6.89
CA ALA A 94 17.61 -13.90 7.85
C ALA A 94 16.41 -13.17 7.20
N ASP A 95 15.38 -13.94 6.89
CA ASP A 95 14.13 -13.46 6.34
C ASP A 95 13.20 -13.04 7.49
N PHE A 96 13.24 -11.75 7.81
CA PHE A 96 12.41 -11.16 8.87
C PHE A 96 10.90 -11.24 8.56
N GLU A 97 10.51 -11.53 7.31
CA GLU A 97 9.10 -11.76 6.94
C GLU A 97 8.56 -13.06 7.59
N GLN A 98 9.45 -13.98 8.02
CA GLN A 98 9.09 -15.21 8.71
C GLN A 98 8.77 -15.04 10.19
N ILE A 99 9.01 -13.87 10.80
CA ILE A 99 8.72 -13.63 12.22
C ILE A 99 7.25 -13.92 12.55
N LEU A 100 6.32 -13.43 11.71
CA LEU A 100 4.89 -13.65 11.93
C LEU A 100 4.53 -15.15 11.81
N PRO A 101 4.84 -15.85 10.69
CA PRO A 101 4.62 -17.29 10.59
C PRO A 101 5.21 -18.12 11.73
N LEU A 102 6.47 -17.86 12.10
CA LEU A 102 7.14 -18.56 13.19
C LEU A 102 6.49 -18.28 14.54
N THR A 103 6.05 -17.04 14.77
CA THR A 103 5.34 -16.71 16.01
C THR A 103 4.01 -17.44 16.11
N LEU A 104 3.24 -17.46 15.02
CA LEU A 104 1.96 -18.16 14.97
C LEU A 104 2.14 -19.67 15.18
N ALA A 105 3.14 -20.29 14.54
CA ALA A 105 3.38 -21.72 14.65
C ALA A 105 3.86 -22.16 16.05
N ASN A 106 4.67 -21.34 16.73
CA ASN A 106 5.30 -21.74 17.99
C ASN A 106 4.51 -21.32 19.25
N PHE A 107 3.73 -20.25 19.18
CA PHE A 107 3.09 -19.65 20.38
C PHE A 107 1.56 -19.73 20.40
N ILE A 108 0.93 -20.14 19.30
CA ILE A 108 -0.54 -20.18 19.22
C ILE A 108 -1.04 -21.63 19.24
N PRO A 109 -1.99 -21.99 20.13
CA PRO A 109 -2.57 -23.33 20.15
C PRO A 109 -3.38 -23.61 18.89
N SER A 110 -3.44 -24.87 18.47
CA SER A 110 -4.00 -25.30 17.17
C SER A 110 -5.40 -24.75 16.85
N GLY A 111 -6.31 -24.73 17.82
CA GLY A 111 -7.67 -24.18 17.63
C GLY A 111 -7.67 -22.68 17.36
N LEU A 112 -6.87 -21.91 18.09
CA LEU A 112 -6.75 -20.46 17.90
C LEU A 112 -5.95 -20.13 16.62
N LEU A 113 -4.96 -20.96 16.29
CA LEU A 113 -4.18 -20.83 15.06
C LEU A 113 -5.09 -20.90 13.83
N GLY A 114 -6.00 -21.88 13.80
CA GLY A 114 -7.00 -21.99 12.72
C GLY A 114 -7.87 -20.74 12.58
N LEU A 115 -8.32 -20.17 13.72
CA LEU A 115 -9.12 -18.94 13.72
C LEU A 115 -8.33 -17.73 13.21
N ILE A 116 -7.07 -17.59 13.62
CA ILE A 116 -6.18 -16.50 13.16
C ILE A 116 -5.93 -16.63 11.65
N ILE A 117 -5.58 -17.82 11.17
CA ILE A 117 -5.36 -18.05 9.73
C ILE A 117 -6.62 -17.75 8.93
N ALA A 118 -7.80 -18.20 9.40
CA ALA A 118 -9.07 -17.88 8.76
C ALA A 118 -9.33 -16.37 8.72
N GLY A 119 -9.03 -15.63 9.80
CA GLY A 119 -9.15 -14.17 9.86
C GLY A 119 -8.19 -13.44 8.91
N LEU A 120 -6.95 -13.91 8.80
CA LEU A 120 -5.96 -13.39 7.84
C LEU A 120 -6.41 -13.62 6.40
N LEU A 121 -6.93 -14.82 6.09
CA LEU A 121 -7.49 -15.13 4.78
C LEU A 121 -8.73 -14.29 4.47
N ALA A 122 -9.62 -14.08 5.46
CA ALA A 122 -10.80 -13.24 5.30
C ALA A 122 -10.42 -11.77 5.02
N THR A 123 -9.41 -11.25 5.73
CA THR A 123 -8.92 -9.88 5.53
C THR A 123 -8.21 -9.73 4.18
N PHE A 124 -7.42 -10.72 3.78
CA PHE A 124 -6.83 -10.80 2.43
C PHE A 124 -7.92 -10.80 1.36
N MET A 125 -8.94 -11.66 1.49
CA MET A 125 -10.07 -11.72 0.55
C MET A 125 -10.84 -10.41 0.47
N SER A 126 -11.02 -9.69 1.59
CA SER A 126 -11.70 -8.38 1.57
C SER A 126 -10.97 -7.37 0.68
N THR A 127 -9.64 -7.28 0.78
CA THR A 127 -8.84 -6.36 -0.03
C THR A 127 -8.73 -6.84 -1.47
N PHE A 128 -8.50 -8.14 -1.66
CA PHE A 128 -8.37 -8.77 -2.98
C PHE A 128 -9.66 -8.64 -3.81
N ALA A 129 -10.83 -8.83 -3.19
CA ALA A 129 -12.11 -8.67 -3.86
C ALA A 129 -12.36 -7.20 -4.25
N ALA A 130 -11.99 -6.24 -3.41
CA ALA A 130 -12.14 -4.83 -3.73
C ALA A 130 -11.30 -4.41 -4.95
N THR A 131 -10.03 -4.81 -5.00
CA THR A 131 -9.14 -4.50 -6.13
C THR A 131 -9.53 -5.26 -7.40
N SER A 132 -9.90 -6.54 -7.29
CA SER A 132 -10.30 -7.38 -8.43
C SER A 132 -11.61 -6.93 -9.07
N ASN A 133 -12.49 -6.26 -8.31
CA ASN A 133 -13.73 -5.67 -8.82
C ASN A 133 -13.51 -4.24 -9.37
N ALA A 134 -12.58 -3.48 -8.81
CA ALA A 134 -12.28 -2.12 -9.28
C ALA A 134 -11.52 -2.11 -10.61
N ALA A 135 -10.53 -2.99 -10.78
CA ALA A 135 -9.71 -3.07 -11.99
C ALA A 135 -10.52 -3.16 -13.31
N PRO A 136 -11.49 -4.09 -13.47
CA PRO A 136 -12.27 -4.16 -14.70
C PRO A 136 -13.19 -2.95 -14.88
N ALA A 137 -13.65 -2.29 -13.82
CA ALA A 137 -14.44 -1.07 -13.95
C ALA A 137 -13.63 0.05 -14.63
N TYR A 138 -12.36 0.24 -14.25
CA TYR A 138 -11.47 1.21 -14.91
C TYR A 138 -11.28 0.88 -16.40
N VAL A 139 -11.00 -0.37 -16.75
CA VAL A 139 -10.75 -0.74 -18.15
C VAL A 139 -12.04 -0.73 -18.98
N VAL A 140 -13.13 -1.28 -18.46
CA VAL A 140 -14.37 -1.46 -19.24
C VAL A 140 -15.19 -0.18 -19.28
N ASN A 141 -15.39 0.51 -18.16
CA ASN A 141 -16.23 1.70 -18.13
C ASN A 141 -15.44 2.94 -18.58
N ASP A 142 -14.25 3.15 -18.01
CA ASP A 142 -13.55 4.42 -18.20
C ASP A 142 -12.75 4.47 -19.51
N ILE A 143 -12.30 3.32 -20.02
CA ILE A 143 -11.57 3.23 -21.29
C ILE A 143 -12.47 2.70 -22.40
N TYR A 144 -12.90 1.43 -22.31
CA TYR A 144 -13.57 0.75 -23.42
C TYR A 144 -14.92 1.37 -23.76
N LYS A 145 -15.82 1.50 -22.78
CA LYS A 145 -17.14 2.10 -23.00
C LYS A 145 -17.01 3.57 -23.36
N ARG A 146 -16.20 4.33 -22.64
CA ARG A 146 -16.09 5.78 -22.89
C ARG A 146 -15.46 6.15 -24.25
N TYR A 147 -14.44 5.43 -24.70
CA TYR A 147 -13.64 5.85 -25.86
C TYR A 147 -13.66 4.89 -27.05
N ILE A 148 -14.01 3.60 -26.86
CA ILE A 148 -13.94 2.58 -27.93
C ILE A 148 -15.34 2.21 -28.42
N ASN A 149 -16.27 1.90 -27.52
CA ASN A 149 -17.64 1.52 -27.86
C ASN A 149 -18.65 2.00 -26.79
N PRO A 150 -19.16 3.24 -26.93
CA PRO A 150 -20.15 3.83 -26.02
C PRO A 150 -21.44 3.02 -25.87
N ASP A 151 -21.86 2.36 -26.95
CA ASP A 151 -23.13 1.65 -27.04
C ASP A 151 -22.99 0.14 -26.76
N ILE A 152 -21.91 -0.27 -26.08
CA ILE A 152 -21.72 -1.67 -25.73
C ILE A 152 -22.92 -2.20 -24.90
N PRO A 153 -23.57 -3.30 -25.33
CA PRO A 153 -24.64 -3.92 -24.55
C PRO A 153 -24.14 -4.37 -23.17
N GLU A 154 -24.93 -4.18 -22.12
CA GLU A 154 -24.54 -4.50 -20.74
C GLU A 154 -24.04 -5.93 -20.56
N ARG A 155 -24.70 -6.90 -21.20
CA ARG A 155 -24.27 -8.32 -21.16
C ARG A 155 -22.87 -8.54 -21.75
N LYS A 156 -22.50 -7.78 -22.79
CA LYS A 156 -21.16 -7.84 -23.40
C LYS A 156 -20.15 -7.12 -22.51
N ALA A 157 -20.51 -5.97 -21.94
CA ALA A 157 -19.66 -5.25 -20.98
C ALA A 157 -19.35 -6.11 -19.75
N LEU A 158 -20.33 -6.83 -19.20
CA LEU A 158 -20.13 -7.75 -18.08
C LEU A 158 -19.16 -8.89 -18.43
N LYS A 159 -19.32 -9.53 -19.60
CA LYS A 159 -18.39 -10.57 -20.06
C LYS A 159 -16.97 -10.04 -20.23
N LEU A 160 -16.82 -8.82 -20.75
CA LEU A 160 -15.53 -8.16 -20.87
C LEU A 160 -14.93 -7.86 -19.48
N SER A 161 -15.73 -7.42 -18.51
CA SER A 161 -15.29 -7.20 -17.13
C SER A 161 -14.77 -8.49 -16.49
N TYR A 162 -15.44 -9.64 -16.69
CA TYR A 162 -14.94 -10.93 -16.21
C TYR A 162 -13.61 -11.30 -16.87
N LEU A 163 -13.48 -11.13 -18.19
CA LEU A 163 -12.24 -11.40 -18.90
C LEU A 163 -11.08 -10.54 -18.39
N VAL A 164 -11.30 -9.24 -18.23
CA VAL A 164 -10.31 -8.30 -17.70
C VAL A 164 -9.92 -8.69 -16.27
N SER A 165 -10.90 -9.02 -15.41
CA SER A 165 -10.63 -9.42 -14.03
C SER A 165 -9.75 -10.68 -13.97
N VAL A 166 -10.08 -11.71 -14.75
CA VAL A 166 -9.26 -12.95 -14.84
C VAL A 166 -7.85 -12.65 -15.34
N LEU A 167 -7.70 -11.84 -16.39
CA LEU A 167 -6.39 -11.44 -16.92
C LEU A 167 -5.56 -10.69 -15.87
N PHE A 168 -6.16 -9.74 -15.15
CA PHE A 168 -5.48 -9.02 -14.07
C PHE A 168 -5.02 -9.94 -12.95
N VAL A 169 -5.87 -10.88 -12.52
CA VAL A 169 -5.51 -11.85 -11.47
C VAL A 169 -4.38 -12.77 -11.92
N VAL A 170 -4.46 -13.31 -13.14
CA VAL A 170 -3.42 -14.20 -13.68
C VAL A 170 -2.10 -13.46 -13.85
N CYS A 171 -2.10 -12.31 -14.53
CA CYS A 171 -0.89 -11.52 -14.73
C CYS A 171 -0.29 -11.03 -13.40
N GLY A 172 -1.13 -10.51 -12.49
CA GLY A 172 -0.70 -10.07 -11.17
C GLY A 172 -0.10 -11.20 -10.33
N SER A 173 -0.70 -12.39 -10.36
CA SER A 173 -0.17 -13.57 -9.67
C SER A 173 1.16 -14.01 -10.27
N LEU A 174 1.28 -14.05 -11.60
CA LEU A 174 2.53 -14.41 -12.28
C LEU A 174 3.65 -13.42 -11.95
N LEU A 175 3.38 -12.11 -12.01
CA LEU A 175 4.36 -11.08 -11.62
C LEU A 175 4.75 -11.21 -10.15
N GLY A 176 3.79 -11.53 -9.27
CA GLY A 176 4.02 -11.76 -7.85
C GLY A 176 5.03 -12.89 -7.57
N LEU A 177 5.09 -13.93 -8.40
CA LEU A 177 6.06 -15.02 -8.25
C LEU A 177 7.51 -14.61 -8.51
N PHE A 178 7.73 -13.48 -9.20
CA PHE A 178 9.06 -12.94 -9.49
C PHE A 178 9.50 -11.85 -8.50
N VAL A 179 8.70 -11.55 -7.48
CA VAL A 179 9.01 -10.56 -6.45
C VAL A 179 10.06 -11.13 -5.47
N PRO A 180 11.25 -10.52 -5.34
CA PRO A 180 12.30 -11.05 -4.48
C PRO A 180 12.09 -10.77 -2.99
N SER A 181 11.41 -9.68 -2.62
CA SER A 181 11.05 -9.34 -1.24
C SER A 181 9.80 -8.48 -1.19
N LEU A 182 8.91 -8.79 -0.25
CA LEU A 182 7.70 -8.01 0.00
C LEU A 182 8.07 -6.62 0.52
N ASN A 183 9.04 -6.52 1.42
CA ASN A 183 9.51 -5.23 1.93
C ASN A 183 9.97 -4.30 0.81
N SER A 184 10.81 -4.78 -0.11
CA SER A 184 11.29 -3.98 -1.24
C SER A 184 10.16 -3.48 -2.15
N MET A 185 9.18 -4.34 -2.45
CA MET A 185 8.01 -3.95 -3.26
C MET A 185 7.13 -2.93 -2.54
N VAL A 186 6.84 -3.15 -1.26
CA VAL A 186 6.02 -2.23 -0.45
C VAL A 186 6.73 -0.88 -0.36
N MET A 187 8.03 -0.87 -0.10
CA MET A 187 8.83 0.36 -0.01
C MET A 187 8.84 1.13 -1.32
N TRP A 188 8.99 0.45 -2.45
CA TRP A 188 8.90 1.09 -3.77
C TRP A 188 7.50 1.65 -4.04
N LEU A 189 6.43 0.87 -3.81
CA LEU A 189 5.05 1.32 -3.95
C LEU A 189 4.75 2.54 -3.06
N VAL A 190 5.13 2.48 -1.80
CA VAL A 190 4.71 3.42 -0.75
C VAL A 190 5.57 4.68 -0.70
N SER A 191 6.80 4.65 -1.22
CA SER A 191 7.70 5.80 -1.17
C SER A 191 7.96 6.43 -2.54
N ALA A 192 8.04 5.64 -3.61
CA ALA A 192 8.22 6.18 -4.96
C ALA A 192 6.87 6.61 -5.56
N LEU A 193 5.95 5.67 -5.78
CA LEU A 193 4.66 5.95 -6.44
C LEU A 193 3.78 6.92 -5.64
N TYR A 194 3.79 6.81 -4.31
CA TYR A 194 3.03 7.73 -3.46
C TYR A 194 3.60 9.15 -3.44
N GLY A 195 4.88 9.37 -3.77
CA GLY A 195 5.46 10.72 -3.87
C GLY A 195 4.78 11.54 -4.96
N GLY A 196 4.71 11.01 -6.18
CA GLY A 196 4.02 11.64 -7.30
C GLY A 196 2.51 11.77 -7.10
N TYR A 197 1.90 10.76 -6.47
CA TYR A 197 0.48 10.82 -6.10
C TYR A 197 0.18 11.95 -5.09
N THR A 198 1.04 12.13 -4.09
CA THR A 198 0.80 13.08 -2.99
C THR A 198 0.85 14.52 -3.49
N ALA A 199 1.82 14.89 -4.33
CA ALA A 199 1.95 16.25 -4.86
C ALA A 199 0.69 16.72 -5.60
N ALA A 200 0.25 15.96 -6.61
CA ALA A 200 -0.92 16.31 -7.41
C ALA A 200 -2.22 16.36 -6.58
N ASN A 201 -2.37 15.46 -5.59
CA ASN A 201 -3.56 15.43 -4.75
C ASN A 201 -3.57 16.52 -3.67
N VAL A 202 -2.41 16.95 -3.16
CA VAL A 202 -2.33 18.13 -2.29
C VAL A 202 -2.66 19.38 -3.09
N LEU A 203 -1.97 19.62 -4.22
CA LEU A 203 -2.14 20.85 -5.01
C LEU A 203 -3.59 21.06 -5.49
N LYS A 204 -4.32 19.98 -5.79
CA LYS A 204 -5.74 20.03 -6.15
C LYS A 204 -6.61 20.77 -5.12
N TRP A 205 -6.31 20.64 -3.83
CA TRP A 205 -7.12 21.25 -2.76
C TRP A 205 -6.69 22.67 -2.41
N TYR A 206 -5.39 22.97 -2.50
CA TYR A 206 -4.83 24.22 -1.98
C TYR A 206 -4.47 25.25 -3.05
N TRP A 207 -4.28 24.83 -4.31
CA TRP A 207 -3.86 25.74 -5.38
C TRP A 207 -5.00 26.00 -6.39
N TRP A 208 -5.60 27.18 -6.29
CA TRP A 208 -6.78 27.57 -7.10
C TRP A 208 -6.54 27.64 -8.62
N ARG A 209 -5.27 27.67 -9.08
CA ARG A 209 -4.92 27.66 -10.52
C ARG A 209 -4.65 26.26 -11.05
N PHE A 210 -4.67 25.24 -10.19
CA PHE A 210 -4.35 23.88 -10.56
C PHE A 210 -5.46 23.30 -11.45
N ASN A 211 -5.07 22.77 -12.61
CA ASN A 211 -5.99 22.32 -13.65
C ASN A 211 -5.79 20.83 -13.96
N GLY A 212 -6.72 20.24 -14.73
CA GLY A 212 -6.68 18.81 -15.06
C GLY A 212 -5.43 18.38 -15.84
N ILE A 213 -4.86 19.25 -16.67
CA ILE A 213 -3.62 18.98 -17.42
C ILE A 213 -2.44 18.93 -16.46
N ALA A 214 -2.36 19.88 -15.51
CA ALA A 214 -1.33 19.88 -14.46
C ALA A 214 -1.42 18.62 -13.59
N PHE A 215 -2.64 18.19 -13.22
CA PHE A 215 -2.84 16.92 -12.50
C PHE A 215 -2.34 15.72 -13.31
N PHE A 216 -2.69 15.63 -14.59
CA PHE A 216 -2.25 14.56 -15.48
C PHE A 216 -0.72 14.54 -15.66
N CYS A 217 -0.12 15.70 -15.97
CA CYS A 217 1.32 15.82 -16.16
C CYS A 217 2.09 15.50 -14.86
N GLY A 218 1.66 16.02 -13.70
CA GLY A 218 2.31 15.74 -12.41
C GLY A 218 2.22 14.27 -12.01
N MET A 219 1.04 13.65 -12.14
CA MET A 219 0.87 12.21 -11.89
C MET A 219 1.73 11.35 -12.84
N THR A 220 1.77 11.70 -14.12
CA THR A 220 2.55 10.96 -15.13
C THR A 220 4.06 11.13 -14.90
N ALA A 221 4.53 12.35 -14.64
CA ALA A 221 5.92 12.63 -14.29
C ALA A 221 6.33 11.86 -13.03
N GLY A 222 5.46 11.81 -12.02
CA GLY A 222 5.70 11.07 -10.80
C GLY A 222 5.82 9.56 -11.01
N ILE A 223 4.98 8.97 -11.85
CA ILE A 223 5.09 7.54 -12.21
C ILE A 223 6.40 7.30 -12.98
N ILE A 224 6.70 8.10 -13.99
CA ILE A 224 7.92 7.95 -14.80
C ILE A 224 9.17 8.06 -13.93
N LEU A 225 9.22 9.05 -13.05
CA LEU A 225 10.36 9.28 -12.15
C LEU A 225 10.47 8.15 -11.11
N SER A 226 9.34 7.60 -10.63
CA SER A 226 9.32 6.44 -9.74
C SER A 226 9.85 5.17 -10.39
N VAL A 227 9.54 4.97 -11.68
CA VAL A 227 10.10 3.86 -12.47
C VAL A 227 11.58 4.09 -12.73
N PHE A 228 12.01 5.32 -13.02
CA PHE A 228 13.42 5.63 -13.20
C PHE A 228 14.23 5.39 -11.91
N LEU A 229 13.67 5.72 -10.74
CA LEU A 229 14.30 5.43 -9.45
C LEU A 229 14.50 3.94 -9.19
N MET A 230 13.69 3.07 -9.80
CA MET A 230 13.88 1.61 -9.73
C MET A 230 15.18 1.16 -10.40
N LEU A 231 15.73 1.97 -11.32
CA LEU A 231 17.01 1.73 -11.99
C LEU A 231 18.20 2.31 -11.20
N THR A 232 17.94 3.02 -10.10
CA THR A 232 18.97 3.65 -9.26
C THR A 232 19.03 3.00 -7.89
N ASP A 233 20.23 2.95 -7.29
CA ASP A 233 20.42 2.45 -5.91
C ASP A 233 19.94 3.43 -4.82
N ILE A 234 19.21 4.48 -5.20
CA ILE A 234 18.69 5.47 -4.25
C ILE A 234 17.49 4.88 -3.53
N GLN A 235 17.55 4.88 -2.19
CA GLN A 235 16.42 4.36 -1.44
C GLN A 235 15.17 5.22 -1.63
N PRO A 236 13.99 4.58 -1.83
CA PRO A 236 12.74 5.28 -2.09
C PRO A 236 12.37 6.34 -1.04
N PHE A 237 12.77 6.14 0.23
CA PHE A 237 12.50 7.12 1.30
C PHE A 237 13.20 8.46 1.08
N TYR A 238 14.47 8.45 0.69
CA TYR A 238 15.21 9.69 0.45
C TYR A 238 14.78 10.36 -0.86
N ALA A 239 14.19 9.59 -1.79
CA ALA A 239 13.74 10.10 -3.07
C ALA A 239 12.43 10.90 -2.97
N PHE A 240 11.60 10.71 -1.93
CA PHE A 240 10.28 11.34 -1.86
C PHE A 240 10.27 12.89 -1.89
N PRO A 241 11.18 13.67 -1.25
CA PRO A 241 11.16 15.13 -1.37
C PRO A 241 11.49 15.57 -2.80
N PHE A 242 12.42 14.87 -3.46
CA PHE A 242 12.79 15.13 -4.85
C PHE A 242 11.62 14.82 -5.79
N LEU A 243 10.96 13.67 -5.60
CA LEU A 243 9.75 13.30 -6.34
C LEU A 243 8.64 14.34 -6.14
N PHE A 244 8.36 14.69 -4.88
CA PHE A 244 7.31 15.65 -4.54
C PHE A 244 7.59 17.04 -5.12
N GLY A 245 8.84 17.51 -5.13
CA GLY A 245 9.20 18.81 -5.71
C GLY A 245 9.18 18.84 -7.24
N PHE A 246 9.32 17.68 -7.90
CA PHE A 246 9.34 17.57 -9.36
C PHE A 246 7.95 17.37 -9.98
N CYS A 247 7.00 16.84 -9.20
CA CYS A 247 5.62 16.56 -9.63
C CYS A 247 4.69 17.75 -9.39
#